data_AF-A0A5C9CWZ8-F1
#
_entry.id   AF-A0A5C9CWZ8-F1
#
_cell.length_a   1.000
_cell.length_b   1.000
_cell.length_c   1.000
_cell.angle_alpha   90.00
_cell.angle_beta   90.00
_cell.angle_gamma   90.00
#
_symmetry.space_group_name_H-M   'P 1'
#
loop_
_entity.id
_entity.type
_entity.pdbx_description
1 polymer ?
#
loop_
_entity_poly.entity_id
_entity_poly.type
_entity_poly.pdbx_seq_one_letter_code
_entity_poly.pdbx_strand_id
1 'polypeptide(L)'
;MTFDSKALFFIAATASEISTGGQKYAKGLPSPCMSVCRMDEASGLCCGCLRTLAEIRAWGQADEAFKRQVWSTIEARVAPRLQAADELFDSTP
;
A
#
# COMPACT_ATOMS: atom_id res chain seq x y z
N MET A 1 -3.56 4.24 -18.12
CA MET A 1 -2.73 3.22 -17.44
C MET A 1 -3.48 2.85 -16.16
N THR A 2 -4.31 1.81 -16.21
CA THR A 2 -5.21 1.46 -15.10
C THR A 2 -4.39 0.92 -13.94
N PHE A 3 -4.23 1.73 -12.89
CA PHE A 3 -4.03 1.18 -11.56
C PHE A 3 -5.28 0.34 -11.26
N ASP A 4 -5.10 -0.93 -10.94
CA ASP A 4 -6.23 -1.81 -10.67
C ASP A 4 -6.94 -1.33 -9.39
N SER A 5 -8.04 -0.60 -9.55
CA SER A 5 -8.74 0.09 -8.45
C SER A 5 -9.13 -0.88 -7.32
N LYS A 6 -9.37 -2.16 -7.65
CA LYS A 6 -9.63 -3.23 -6.68
C LYS A 6 -8.39 -3.54 -5.83
N ALA A 7 -7.22 -3.50 -6.44
CA ALA A 7 -5.94 -3.78 -5.78
C ALA A 7 -5.56 -2.67 -4.79
N LEU A 8 -5.76 -1.40 -5.17
CA LEU A 8 -5.57 -0.26 -4.26
C LEU A 8 -6.56 -0.29 -3.09
N PHE A 9 -7.83 -0.61 -3.35
CA PHE A 9 -8.84 -0.74 -2.31
C PHE A 9 -8.50 -1.84 -1.30
N PHE A 10 -8.02 -3.00 -1.79
CA PHE A 10 -7.61 -4.11 -0.93
C PHE A 10 -6.42 -3.74 -0.03
N ILE A 11 -5.43 -3.02 -0.56
CA ILE A 11 -4.31 -2.50 0.23
C ILE A 11 -4.80 -1.49 1.27
N ALA A 12 -5.71 -0.57 0.90
CA ALA A 12 -6.27 0.41 1.83
C ALA A 12 -6.98 -0.27 3.01
N ALA A 13 -7.85 -1.24 2.73
CA ALA A 13 -8.60 -1.98 3.74
C ALA A 13 -7.66 -2.72 4.70
N THR A 14 -6.67 -3.44 4.16
CA THR A 14 -5.69 -4.17 4.97
C THR A 14 -4.84 -3.21 5.83
N ALA A 15 -4.45 -2.06 5.27
CA ALA A 15 -3.67 -1.06 5.97
C ALA A 15 -4.42 -0.50 7.19
N SER A 16 -5.71 -0.22 7.03
CA SER A 16 -6.57 0.28 8.10
C SER A 16 -6.78 -0.75 9.22
N GLU A 17 -7.01 -2.03 8.89
CA GLU A 17 -7.10 -3.11 9.89
C GLU A 17 -5.80 -3.23 10.72
N ILE A 18 -4.65 -3.07 10.07
CA ILE A 18 -3.33 -3.18 10.69
C ILE A 18 -3.00 -1.95 11.54
N SER A 19 -3.32 -0.74 11.07
CA SER A 19 -3.04 0.50 11.80
C SER A 19 -3.89 0.59 13.07
N THR A 20 -5.13 0.10 13.03
CA THR A 20 -6.06 0.09 14.18
C THR A 20 -5.74 -0.98 15.24
N GLY A 21 -4.70 -1.80 15.05
CA GLY A 21 -4.29 -2.78 16.06
C GLY A 21 -5.00 -4.13 15.98
N GLY A 22 -5.60 -4.49 14.84
CA GLY A 22 -6.31 -5.74 14.67
C GLY A 22 -5.49 -6.95 15.14
N GLN A 23 -6.05 -7.73 16.08
CA GLN A 23 -5.39 -8.91 16.67
C GLN A 23 -5.09 -10.02 15.65
N LYS A 24 -5.75 -9.94 14.47
CA LYS A 24 -5.65 -10.87 13.34
C LYS A 24 -4.23 -11.06 12.81
N TYR A 25 -3.33 -10.10 13.04
CA TYR A 25 -1.94 -10.16 12.57
C TYR A 25 -0.90 -10.25 13.70
N ALA A 26 -1.31 -10.70 14.89
CA ALA A 26 -0.40 -10.87 16.03
C ALA A 26 0.77 -11.84 15.78
N LYS A 27 0.65 -12.74 14.80
CA LYS A 27 1.69 -13.71 14.42
C LYS A 27 2.61 -13.22 13.29
N GLY A 28 2.37 -12.03 12.76
CA GLY A 28 3.17 -11.45 11.68
C GLY A 28 2.32 -10.69 10.68
N LEU A 29 2.75 -9.46 10.37
CA LEU A 29 2.10 -8.63 9.38
C LEU A 29 2.34 -9.12 7.94
N PRO A 30 1.28 -9.22 7.10
CA PRO A 30 1.41 -9.67 5.73
C PRO A 30 2.16 -8.64 4.89
N SER A 31 2.85 -9.11 3.84
CA SER A 31 3.49 -8.22 2.87
C SER A 31 2.45 -7.57 1.96
N PRO A 32 2.49 -6.24 1.74
CA PRO A 32 1.59 -5.54 0.81
C PRO A 32 1.95 -5.77 -0.67
N CYS A 33 2.78 -6.78 -0.97
CA CYS A 33 3.26 -7.05 -2.32
C CYS A 33 2.17 -7.72 -3.17
N MET A 34 1.90 -7.15 -4.34
CA MET A 34 0.95 -7.70 -5.32
C MET A 34 1.66 -8.32 -6.53
N SER A 35 2.94 -8.67 -6.38
CA SER A 35 3.82 -9.15 -7.45
C SER A 35 3.97 -8.20 -8.65
N VAL A 36 3.60 -6.93 -8.46
CA VAL A 36 3.86 -5.83 -9.39
C VAL A 36 5.08 -5.08 -8.87
N CYS A 37 6.26 -5.39 -9.42
CA CYS A 37 7.50 -4.68 -9.11
C CYS A 37 7.79 -3.65 -10.20
N ARG A 38 7.08 -2.51 -10.15
CA ARG A 38 7.33 -1.36 -11.00
C ARG A 38 7.50 -0.15 -10.11
N MET A 39 8.63 0.54 -10.22
CA MET A 39 8.89 1.77 -9.48
C MET A 39 8.43 2.96 -10.30
N ASP A 40 7.76 3.89 -9.63
CA ASP A 40 7.44 5.20 -10.16
C ASP A 40 8.61 6.14 -9.88
N GLU A 41 9.25 6.66 -10.93
CA GLU A 41 10.43 7.52 -10.79
C GLU A 41 10.09 8.89 -10.20
N ALA A 42 8.86 9.37 -10.39
CA ALA A 42 8.41 10.66 -9.87
C ALA A 42 8.20 10.64 -8.35
N SER A 43 7.58 9.59 -7.81
CA SER A 43 7.30 9.45 -6.38
C SER A 43 8.29 8.58 -5.62
N GLY A 44 9.12 7.80 -6.31
CA GLY A 44 10.04 6.84 -5.69
C GLY A 44 9.33 5.63 -5.03
N LEU A 45 8.06 5.40 -5.39
CA LEU A 45 7.22 4.36 -4.80
C LEU A 45 6.94 3.24 -5.82
N CYS A 46 6.78 2.03 -5.33
CA CYS A 46 6.31 0.93 -6.15
C CYS A 46 4.83 1.15 -6.54
N CYS A 47 4.51 1.13 -7.84
CA CYS A 47 3.15 1.32 -8.36
C CYS A 47 2.17 0.26 -7.84
N GLY A 48 2.65 -0.93 -7.46
CA GLY A 48 1.81 -1.95 -6.85
C GLY A 48 1.63 -1.70 -5.35
N CYS A 49 2.69 -1.96 -4.58
CA CYS A 49 2.60 -2.00 -3.11
C CYS A 49 2.77 -0.64 -2.42
N LEU A 50 3.03 0.43 -3.16
CA LEU A 50 3.23 1.79 -2.66
C LEU A 50 4.33 1.91 -1.59
N ARG A 51 5.29 0.99 -1.61
CA ARG A 51 6.49 1.01 -0.78
C ARG A 51 7.68 1.59 -1.53
N THR A 52 8.61 2.16 -0.78
CA THR A 52 9.94 2.53 -1.27
C THR A 52 10.82 1.29 -1.43
N LEU A 53 11.89 1.41 -2.22
CA LEU A 53 12.86 0.32 -2.40
C LEU A 53 13.55 -0.06 -1.07
N ALA A 54 13.76 0.92 -0.17
CA ALA A 54 14.33 0.68 1.15
C ALA A 54 13.39 -0.17 2.03
N GLU A 55 12.10 0.17 2.07
CA GLU A 55 11.08 -0.60 2.79
C GLU A 55 10.96 -2.04 2.25
N ILE A 56 11.03 -2.21 0.92
CA ILE A 56 10.99 -3.53 0.28
C ILE A 56 12.19 -4.40 0.72
N ARG A 57 13.40 -3.83 0.71
CA ARG A 57 14.63 -4.55 1.10
C ARG A 57 14.65 -4.88 2.60
N ALA A 58 14.17 -3.98 3.45
CA ALA A 58 14.16 -4.16 4.89
C ALA A 58 13.09 -5.17 5.36
N TRP A 59 12.03 -5.40 4.59
CA TRP A 59 10.83 -6.14 5.01
C TRP A 59 11.10 -7.52 5.63
N GLY A 60 12.02 -8.30 5.04
CA GLY A 60 12.33 -9.65 5.51
C GLY A 60 12.95 -9.70 6.90
N GLN A 61 13.68 -8.64 7.28
CA GLN A 61 14.39 -8.52 8.56
C GLN A 61 13.74 -7.52 9.50
N ALA A 62 12.59 -6.96 9.12
CA ALA A 62 11.92 -5.92 9.87
C ALA A 62 11.12 -6.49 11.05
N ASP A 63 11.11 -5.77 12.16
CA ASP A 63 10.24 -6.04 13.30
C ASP A 63 8.79 -5.62 13.02
N GLU A 64 7.86 -6.14 13.81
CA GLU A 64 6.43 -5.84 13.68
C GLU A 64 6.13 -4.35 13.86
N ALA A 65 6.90 -3.63 14.68
CA ALA A 65 6.77 -2.18 14.82
C ALA A 65 7.07 -1.46 13.50
N PHE A 66 8.15 -1.84 12.81
CA PHE A 66 8.49 -1.29 11.50
C PHE A 66 7.45 -1.65 10.46
N LYS A 67 7.03 -2.91 10.39
CA LYS A 67 6.00 -3.35 9.44
C LYS A 67 4.67 -2.60 9.64
N ARG A 68 4.28 -2.35 10.90
CA ARG A 68 3.08 -1.55 11.23
C ARG A 68 3.22 -0.11 10.78
N GLN A 69 4.40 0.48 10.99
CA GLN A 69 4.72 1.82 10.52
C GLN A 69 4.62 1.91 8.99
N VAL A 70 5.16 0.92 8.27
CA VAL A 70 5.05 0.84 6.81
C VAL A 70 3.59 0.76 6.37
N TRP A 71 2.78 -0.08 7.01
CA TRP A 71 1.35 -0.18 6.71
C TRP A 71 0.59 1.14 6.95
N SER A 72 0.85 1.83 8.06
CA SER A 72 0.28 3.17 8.32
C SER A 72 0.72 4.20 7.28
N THR A 73 1.97 4.11 6.82
CA THR A 73 2.47 4.99 5.76
C THR A 73 1.82 4.68 4.41
N ILE A 74 1.58 3.40 4.10
CA ILE A 74 0.85 2.99 2.89
C ILE A 74 -0.58 3.53 2.92
N GLU A 75 -1.29 3.45 4.05
CA GLU A 75 -2.63 4.02 4.23
C GLU A 75 -2.67 5.49 3.79
N ALA A 76 -1.72 6.29 4.30
CA ALA A 76 -1.60 7.70 3.94
C ALA A 76 -1.26 7.94 2.45
N ARG A 77 -0.49 7.03 1.83
CA ARG A 77 -0.13 7.10 0.39
C ARG A 77 -1.27 6.68 -0.54
N VAL A 78 -2.20 5.84 -0.06
CA VAL A 78 -3.34 5.32 -0.82
C VAL A 78 -4.49 6.33 -0.84
N ALA A 79 -4.76 7.03 0.26
CA ALA A 79 -5.86 8.01 0.35
C ALA A 79 -5.94 8.99 -0.84
N PRO A 80 -4.89 9.76 -1.20
CA PRO A 80 -4.93 10.65 -2.36
C PRO A 80 -5.02 9.92 -3.70
N ARG A 81 -4.60 8.65 -3.78
CA ARG A 81 -4.67 7.83 -5.01
C ARG A 81 -6.05 7.28 -5.27
N LEU A 82 -6.80 6.95 -4.21
CA LEU A 82 -8.20 6.57 -4.34
C LEU A 82 -9.05 7.77 -4.79
N GLN A 83 -8.78 8.96 -4.25
CA GLN A 83 -9.44 10.20 -4.69
C GLN A 83 -9.16 10.49 -6.17
N ALA A 84 -7.89 10.43 -6.59
CA ALA A 84 -7.52 10.65 -7.99
C ALA A 84 -8.09 9.58 -8.94
N ALA A 85 -8.27 8.33 -8.49
CA ALA A 85 -8.86 7.26 -9.28
C ALA A 85 -10.38 7.41 -9.47
N ASP A 86 -11.07 7.99 -8.48
CA ASP A 86 -12.49 8.30 -8.53
C ASP A 86 -12.80 9.40 -9.56
N GLU A 87 -12.02 10.48 -9.56
CA GLU A 87 -12.17 11.61 -10.51
C GLU A 87 -11.92 11.20 -11.98
N LEU A 88 -11.06 10.21 -12.21
CA LEU A 88 -10.78 9.68 -13.55
C LEU A 88 -11.90 8.79 -14.10
N PHE A 89 -12.77 8.23 -13.26
CA PHE A 89 -13.88 7.39 -13.68
C PHE A 89 -15.13 8.21 -14.04
N ASP A 90 -15.35 9.36 -13.38
CA ASP A 90 -16.51 10.26 -13.60
C ASP A 90 -16.42 11.09 -14.91
N SER A 91 -15.28 11.05 -15.62
CA SER A 91 -15.02 11.87 -16.82
C SER A 91 -15.23 11.15 -18.16
N THR A 92 -15.89 9.99 -18.22
CA THR A 92 -16.20 9.32 -19.50
C THR A 92 -17.66 9.61 -19.91
N PRO A 93 -17.92 10.39 -20.98
CA PRO A 93 -19.27 10.57 -21.51
C PRO A 93 -19.85 9.29 -22.13
#